data_AF-A0A936ZGI6-F1
#
_entry.id   AF-A0A936ZGI6-F1
#
_cell.length_a   1.000
_cell.length_b   1.000
_cell.length_c   1.000
_cell.angle_alpha   90.00
_cell.angle_beta   90.00
_cell.angle_gamma   90.00
#
_symmetry.space_group_name_H-M   'P 1'
#
loop_
_entity.id
_entity.type
_entity.pdbx_description
1 polymer ?
#
loop_
_entity_poly.entity_id
_entity_poly.type
_entity_poly.pdbx_seq_one_letter_code
_entity_poly.pdbx_strand_id
1 'polypeptide(L)'
;MPSLDQMSESELLAELQHVANACEKLNQEVLRAAQRQQFSKDDLEIAQAAHDRQSLLAHMNRLMDRRRAVEGHLMRIRGQLRPLKLDKVGQG
;
A
#
# COMPACT_ATOMS: atom_id res chain seq x y z
N MET A 1 -0.82 -12.75 10.28
CA MET A 1 -1.64 -11.64 9.76
C MET A 1 -3.01 -12.22 9.45
N PRO A 2 -4.11 -11.73 10.05
CA PRO A 2 -5.45 -12.19 9.71
C PRO A 2 -5.74 -11.93 8.22
N SER A 3 -6.55 -12.80 7.62
CA SER A 3 -7.01 -12.62 6.25
C SER A 3 -7.85 -11.34 6.15
N LEU A 4 -7.76 -10.60 5.03
CA LEU A 4 -8.50 -9.34 4.85
C LEU A 4 -10.03 -9.50 5.02
N ASP A 5 -10.55 -10.70 4.74
CA ASP A 5 -11.96 -11.07 4.90
C ASP A 5 -12.41 -11.15 6.38
N GLN A 6 -11.47 -11.30 7.31
CA GLN A 6 -11.72 -11.39 8.75
C GLN A 6 -11.57 -10.04 9.47
N MET A 7 -11.11 -9.01 8.77
CA MET A 7 -10.85 -7.69 9.34
C MET A 7 -12.12 -6.83 9.31
N SER A 8 -12.39 -6.16 10.43
CA SER A 8 -13.42 -5.13 10.54
C SER A 8 -13.07 -3.90 9.69
N GLU A 9 -14.04 -3.04 9.38
CA GLU A 9 -13.78 -1.79 8.66
C GLU A 9 -12.70 -0.94 9.34
N SER A 10 -12.74 -0.83 10.67
CA SER A 10 -11.74 -0.11 11.47
C SER A 10 -10.33 -0.72 11.36
N GLU A 11 -10.23 -2.05 11.32
CA GLU A 11 -8.97 -2.77 11.15
C GLU A 11 -8.40 -2.58 9.74
N LEU A 12 -9.25 -2.58 8.72
CA LEU A 12 -8.84 -2.28 7.34
C LEU A 12 -8.37 -0.82 7.18
N LEU A 13 -9.02 0.14 7.86
CA LEU A 13 -8.57 1.54 7.88
C LEU A 13 -7.21 1.69 8.59
N ALA A 14 -7.01 0.98 9.71
CA ALA A 14 -5.73 0.95 10.41
C ALA A 14 -4.62 0.33 9.53
N GLU A 15 -4.95 -0.74 8.79
CA GLU A 15 -4.03 -1.35 7.82
C GLU A 15 -3.67 -0.37 6.69
N LEU A 16 -4.63 0.41 6.15
CA LEU A 16 -4.31 1.46 5.16
C LEU A 16 -3.34 2.51 5.72
N GLN A 17 -3.55 2.96 6.96
CA GLN A 17 -2.64 3.89 7.61
C GLN A 17 -1.25 3.28 7.80
N HIS A 18 -1.18 2.01 8.20
CA HIS A 18 0.07 1.29 8.36
C HIS A 18 0.83 1.17 7.02
N VAL A 19 0.13 0.81 5.94
CA VAL A 19 0.70 0.73 4.60
C VAL A 19 1.19 2.10 4.12
N ALA A 20 0.42 3.17 4.35
CA ALA A 20 0.85 4.53 4.01
C ALA A 20 2.14 4.94 4.74
N ASN A 21 2.21 4.68 6.04
CA ASN A 21 3.40 4.96 6.84
C ASN A 21 4.62 4.14 6.38
N ALA A 22 4.39 2.87 6.01
CA ALA A 22 5.44 2.00 5.48
C ALA A 22 5.96 2.48 4.12
N CYS A 23 5.07 2.92 3.22
CA CYS A 23 5.45 3.52 1.94
C CYS A 23 6.27 4.80 2.13
N GLU A 24 5.88 5.68 3.05
CA GLU A 24 6.63 6.90 3.33
C GLU A 24 8.07 6.59 3.80
N LYS A 25 8.22 5.63 4.73
CA LYS A 25 9.54 5.18 5.19
C LYS A 25 10.38 4.59 4.06
N LEU A 26 9.80 3.72 3.24
CA LEU A 26 10.51 3.14 2.09
C LEU A 26 10.93 4.21 1.08
N ASN A 27 10.09 5.22 0.84
CA ASN A 27 10.43 6.31 -0.06
C ASN A 27 11.66 7.10 0.45
N GLN A 28 11.74 7.37 1.76
CA GLN A 28 12.93 8.00 2.35
C GLN A 28 14.19 7.15 2.14
N GLU A 29 14.10 5.84 2.33
CA GLU A 29 15.23 4.93 2.13
C GLU A 29 15.64 4.83 0.65
N VAL A 30 14.67 4.84 -0.28
CA VAL A 30 14.94 4.90 -1.73
C VAL A 30 15.69 6.17 -2.09
N LEU A 31 15.30 7.32 -1.53
CA LEU A 31 15.98 8.59 -1.76
C LEU A 31 17.42 8.56 -1.22
N ARG A 32 17.63 8.00 -0.02
CA ARG A 32 18.97 7.83 0.55
C ARG A 32 19.85 6.92 -0.31
N ALA A 33 19.32 5.78 -0.76
CA ALA A 33 20.03 4.89 -1.67
C ALA A 33 20.38 5.58 -2.99
N ALA A 34 19.46 6.35 -3.57
CA ALA A 34 19.72 7.13 -4.77
C ALA A 34 20.82 8.19 -4.57
N GLN A 35 20.83 8.88 -3.41
CA GLN A 35 21.89 9.83 -3.07
C GLN A 35 23.25 9.13 -2.90
N ARG A 36 23.32 7.99 -2.21
CA ARG A 36 24.56 7.22 -2.08
C ARG A 36 25.10 6.78 -3.45
N GLN A 37 24.22 6.29 -4.31
CA GLN A 37 24.57 5.91 -5.69
C GLN A 37 25.10 7.11 -6.50
N GLN A 38 24.51 8.29 -6.33
CA GLN A 38 24.87 9.48 -7.12
C GLN A 38 26.17 10.16 -6.66
N PHE A 39 26.45 10.16 -5.35
CA PHE A 39 27.54 10.95 -4.76
C PHE A 39 28.71 10.13 -4.23
N SER A 40 28.59 8.80 -4.14
CA SER A 40 29.72 7.95 -3.79
C SER A 40 30.80 7.98 -4.88
N LYS A 41 32.06 7.83 -4.46
CA LYS A 41 33.21 7.66 -5.36
C LYS A 41 33.71 6.22 -5.38
N ASP A 42 33.09 5.35 -4.60
CA ASP A 42 33.43 3.94 -4.47
C ASP A 42 32.44 3.11 -5.31
N ASP A 43 32.97 2.40 -6.30
CA ASP A 43 32.16 1.62 -7.24
C ASP A 43 31.37 0.49 -6.57
N LEU A 44 31.89 -0.08 -5.47
CA LEU A 44 31.19 -1.12 -4.70
C LEU A 44 30.00 -0.51 -3.95
N GLU A 45 30.18 0.65 -3.33
CA GLU A 45 29.10 1.40 -2.66
C GLU A 45 28.03 1.85 -3.66
N ILE A 46 28.42 2.26 -4.88
CA ILE A 46 27.47 2.61 -5.95
C ILE A 46 26.64 1.38 -6.35
N ALA A 47 27.29 0.23 -6.56
CA ALA A 47 26.61 -1.01 -6.93
C ALA A 47 25.67 -1.49 -5.80
N GLN A 48 26.11 -1.41 -4.54
CA GLN A 48 25.29 -1.77 -3.39
C GLN A 48 24.09 -0.83 -3.25
N ALA A 49 24.28 0.47 -3.40
CA ALA A 49 23.20 1.45 -3.33
C ALA A 49 22.15 1.25 -4.46
N ALA A 50 22.60 0.86 -5.66
CA ALA A 50 21.70 0.52 -6.76
C ALA A 50 20.89 -0.76 -6.46
N HIS A 51 21.52 -1.78 -5.88
CA HIS A 51 20.85 -3.01 -5.46
C HIS A 51 19.82 -2.73 -4.35
N ASP A 52 20.21 -1.99 -3.32
CA ASP A 52 19.34 -1.59 -2.22
C ASP A 52 18.11 -0.83 -2.76
N ARG A 53 18.34 0.12 -3.66
CA ARG A 53 17.25 0.88 -4.30
C ARG A 53 16.27 -0.03 -5.03
N GLN A 54 16.77 -1.01 -5.80
CA GLN A 54 15.91 -1.94 -6.53
C GLN A 54 15.09 -2.84 -5.57
N SER A 55 15.72 -3.31 -4.49
CA SER A 55 15.05 -4.10 -3.45
C SER A 55 13.94 -3.30 -2.75
N LEU A 56 14.22 -2.05 -2.39
CA LEU A 56 13.25 -1.16 -1.76
C LEU A 56 12.05 -0.86 -2.67
N LEU A 57 12.29 -0.63 -3.97
CA LEU A 57 11.21 -0.44 -4.94
C LEU A 57 10.34 -1.69 -5.10
N ALA A 58 10.94 -2.88 -5.09
CA ALA A 58 10.18 -4.13 -5.12
C ALA A 58 9.31 -4.30 -3.86
N HIS A 59 9.81 -3.89 -2.69
CA HIS A 59 9.02 -3.87 -1.47
C HIS A 59 7.86 -2.87 -1.56
N MET A 60 8.11 -1.67 -2.11
CA MET A 60 7.07 -0.66 -2.29
C MET A 60 5.95 -1.14 -3.21
N ASN A 61 6.26 -1.87 -4.29
CA ASN A 61 5.25 -2.50 -5.15
C ASN A 61 4.36 -3.48 -4.38
N ARG A 62 4.94 -4.33 -3.52
CA ARG A 62 4.17 -5.26 -2.69
C ARG A 62 3.23 -4.54 -1.71
N LEU A 63 3.68 -3.41 -1.15
CA LEU A 63 2.83 -2.59 -0.29
C LEU A 63 1.69 -1.93 -1.08
N MET A 64 1.94 -1.49 -2.30
CA MET A 64 0.90 -0.93 -3.17
C MET A 64 -0.14 -1.98 -3.58
N ASP A 65 0.29 -3.21 -3.88
CA ASP A 65 -0.63 -4.34 -4.11
C ASP A 65 -1.47 -4.64 -2.87
N ARG A 66 -0.84 -4.64 -1.69
CA ARG A 66 -1.53 -4.81 -0.41
C ARG A 66 -2.55 -3.70 -0.18
N ARG A 67 -2.17 -2.44 -0.41
CA ARG A 67 -3.07 -1.27 -0.31
C ARG A 67 -4.30 -1.46 -1.20
N ARG A 68 -4.09 -1.82 -2.46
CA ARG A 68 -5.17 -2.03 -3.43
C ARG A 68 -6.13 -3.14 -2.99
N ALA A 69 -5.60 -4.22 -2.40
CA ALA A 69 -6.41 -5.30 -1.85
C ALA A 69 -7.26 -4.84 -0.66
N VAL A 70 -6.70 -4.04 0.26
CA VAL A 70 -7.39 -3.48 1.42
C VAL A 70 -8.47 -2.47 0.98
N GLU A 71 -8.16 -1.56 0.07
CA GLU A 71 -9.11 -0.61 -0.53
C GLU A 71 -10.29 -1.34 -1.19
N GLY A 72 -10.01 -2.42 -1.93
CA GLY A 72 -11.05 -3.25 -2.55
C GLY A 72 -11.98 -3.92 -1.52
N HIS A 73 -11.44 -4.40 -0.40
CA HIS A 73 -12.25 -4.97 0.68
C HIS A 73 -13.11 -3.91 1.38
N LEU A 74 -12.54 -2.74 1.66
CA LEU A 74 -13.28 -1.61 2.22
C LEU A 74 -14.43 -1.17 1.32
N MET A 75 -14.22 -1.10 0.00
CA MET A 75 -15.29 -0.79 -0.96
C MET A 75 -16.39 -1.84 -0.93
N ARG A 76 -16.06 -3.14 -0.80
CA ARG A 76 -17.05 -4.21 -0.68
C ARG A 76 -17.90 -4.08 0.59
N ILE A 77 -17.27 -3.90 1.75
CA ILE A 77 -17.96 -3.75 3.04
C ILE A 77 -18.87 -2.51 3.02
N ARG A 78 -18.36 -1.37 2.55
CA ARG A 78 -19.15 -0.13 2.43
C ARG A 78 -20.28 -0.24 1.40
N GLY A 79 -20.06 -1.00 0.32
CA GLY A 79 -21.07 -1.29 -0.69
C GLY A 79 -22.19 -2.21 -0.18
N GLN A 80 -21.86 -3.16 0.71
CA GLN A 80 -22.84 -4.00 1.41
C GLN A 80 -23.63 -3.23 2.47
N LEU A 81 -23.01 -2.23 3.10
CA LEU A 81 -23.64 -1.38 4.12
C LEU A 81 -24.55 -0.27 3.56
N ARG A 82 -24.42 0.09 2.27
CA ARG A 82 -25.45 0.90 1.58
C ARG A 82 -26.55 -0.05 1.11
N PRO A 83 -27.77 -0.03 1.69
CA PRO A 83 -28.86 -0.78 1.11
C PRO A 83 -29.09 -0.28 -0.31
N LEU A 84 -29.32 -1.20 -1.24
CA LEU A 84 -29.99 -0.94 -2.51
C LEU A 84 -31.35 -0.28 -2.22
N LYS A 85 -31.38 1.04 -1.98
CA LYS A 85 -32.55 1.86 -2.23
C LYS A 85 -32.56 2.16 -3.72
N LEU A 86 -32.94 1.16 -4.51
CA LEU A 86 -33.46 1.40 -5.85
C LEU A 86 -34.77 0.61 -5.97
N ASP A 87 -35.86 1.40 -5.99
CA ASP A 87 -37.21 1.13 -6.48
C ASP A 87 -38.06 0.01 -5.89
N LYS A 88 -38.82 0.38 -4.85
CA LYS A 88 -40.26 0.09 -4.82
C LYS A 88 -41.02 1.38 -5.10
N VAL A 89 -41.19 1.75 -6.36
CA VAL A 89 -42.25 2.67 -6.80
C VAL A 89 -42.85 2.14 -8.10
N GLY A 90 -44.15 1.83 -8.10
CA GLY A 90 -44.91 1.59 -9.32
C GLY A 90 -45.73 0.29 -9.40
N GLN A 91 -46.46 -0.09 -8.36
CA GLN A 91 -47.76 -0.75 -8.57
C GLN A 91 -48.83 0.10 -7.88
N GLY A 92 -49.79 0.56 -8.67
CA GLY A 92 -50.89 1.44 -8.26
C GLY A 92 -51.29 2.36 -9.38
#